data_AF-A0A321LW25-F1
#
_entry.id   AF-A0A321LW25-F1
#
_cell.length_a   1.000
_cell.length_b   1.000
_cell.length_c   1.000
_cell.angle_alpha   90.00
_cell.angle_beta   90.00
_cell.angle_gamma   90.00
#
_symmetry.space_group_name_H-M   'P 1'
#
loop_
_entity.id
_entity.type
_entity.pdbx_description
1 polymer ?
#
loop_
_entity_poly.entity_id
_entity_poly.type
_entity_poly.pdbx_seq_one_letter_code
_entity_poly.pdbx_strand_id
1 'polypeptide(L)'
;MAANKRTHSPQIHTSRRELASFPEAEGKIVETVELFSDHEYYAITLRFRDKTALNFALETAVFTFPVLSDWTDGNEKILKKYKSVRSNVQRM
;
A
#
# COMPACT_ATOMS: atom_id res chain seq x y z
N MET A 1 -9.07 -21.26 -41.25
CA MET A 1 -8.69 -19.92 -40.77
C MET A 1 -9.13 -19.80 -39.32
N ALA A 2 -8.21 -19.88 -38.35
CA ALA A 2 -8.54 -19.80 -36.93
C ALA A 2 -7.97 -18.51 -36.34
N ALA A 3 -8.83 -17.72 -35.71
CA ALA A 3 -8.52 -16.41 -35.17
C ALA A 3 -7.59 -16.52 -33.94
N ASN A 4 -6.47 -15.80 -34.00
CA ASN A 4 -5.55 -15.61 -32.87
C ASN A 4 -6.27 -14.93 -31.71
N LYS A 5 -6.62 -15.70 -30.67
CA LYS A 5 -7.00 -15.16 -29.35
C LYS A 5 -5.75 -14.62 -28.66
N ARG A 6 -5.53 -13.32 -28.75
CA ARG A 6 -4.53 -12.64 -27.92
C ARG A 6 -5.04 -12.59 -26.48
N THR A 7 -4.46 -13.40 -25.61
CA THR A 7 -4.62 -13.28 -24.16
C THR A 7 -3.89 -12.01 -23.74
N HIS A 8 -4.60 -10.89 -23.60
CA HIS A 8 -4.03 -9.69 -23.02
C HIS A 8 -3.89 -9.93 -21.51
N SER A 9 -2.72 -10.41 -21.08
CA SER A 9 -2.34 -10.37 -19.68
C SER A 9 -2.34 -8.90 -19.25
N PRO A 10 -3.14 -8.48 -18.26
CA PRO A 10 -3.05 -7.12 -17.75
C PRO A 10 -1.64 -6.95 -17.18
N GLN A 11 -0.86 -6.02 -17.72
CA GLN A 11 0.35 -5.55 -17.04
C GLN A 11 -0.10 -4.92 -15.72
N ILE A 12 0.00 -5.68 -14.63
CA ILE A 12 -0.21 -5.17 -13.28
C ILE A 12 1.00 -4.26 -13.00
N HIS A 13 0.86 -2.97 -13.23
CA HIS A 13 1.82 -1.98 -12.72
C HIS A 13 1.74 -2.00 -11.19
N THR A 14 2.65 -2.73 -10.56
CA THR A 14 2.69 -2.90 -9.09
C THR A 14 3.33 -1.70 -8.36
N SER A 15 4.09 -0.86 -9.07
CA SER A 15 4.70 0.34 -8.51
C SER A 15 3.84 1.58 -8.75
N ARG A 16 3.19 2.08 -7.69
CA ARG A 16 2.58 3.41 -7.68
C ARG A 16 3.63 4.39 -7.14
N ARG A 17 4.32 5.10 -8.02
CA ARG A 17 5.18 6.22 -7.63
C ARG A 17 4.32 7.47 -7.49
N GLU A 18 4.27 8.05 -6.30
CA GLU A 18 3.67 9.36 -6.07
C GLU A 18 4.77 10.36 -5.72
N LEU A 19 4.71 11.54 -6.33
CA LEU A 19 5.59 12.65 -6.00
C LEU A 19 4.76 13.67 -5.22
N ALA A 20 5.11 13.86 -3.95
CA ALA A 20 4.51 14.87 -3.09
C ALA A 20 5.50 16.01 -2.88
N SER A 21 5.02 17.25 -2.97
CA SER A 21 5.81 18.45 -2.68
C SER A 21 5.43 19.00 -1.31
N PHE A 22 6.44 19.42 -0.54
CA PHE A 22 6.26 20.05 0.77
C PHE A 22 6.98 21.41 0.74
N PRO A 23 6.36 22.47 0.20
CA PRO A 23 6.98 23.79 0.05
C PRO A 23 7.55 24.32 1.37
N GLU A 24 6.88 24.05 2.48
CA GLU A 24 7.30 24.45 3.83
C GLU A 24 8.56 23.73 4.32
N ALA A 25 9.04 22.70 3.62
CA ALA A 25 10.30 22.00 3.90
C ALA A 25 11.45 22.47 3.00
N GLU A 26 11.17 23.28 1.97
CA GLU A 26 12.19 23.73 1.02
C GLU A 26 13.27 24.58 1.70
N GLY A 27 14.54 24.30 1.38
CA GLY A 27 15.69 25.02 1.95
C GLY A 27 15.98 24.74 3.44
N LYS A 28 15.16 23.92 4.12
CA LYS A 28 15.38 23.58 5.53
C LYS A 28 16.51 22.57 5.71
N ILE A 29 17.27 22.75 6.78
CA ILE A 29 18.33 21.82 7.18
C ILE A 29 17.73 20.81 8.16
N VAL A 30 17.77 19.53 7.80
CA VAL A 30 17.39 18.43 8.69
C VAL A 30 18.38 18.38 9.86
N GLU A 31 17.84 18.44 11.08
CA GLU A 31 18.56 18.25 12.34
C GLU A 31 18.61 16.76 12.70
N THR A 32 17.46 16.08 12.63
CA THR A 32 17.35 14.64 12.92
C THR A 32 16.30 13.95 12.05
N VAL A 33 16.49 12.65 11.81
CA VAL A 33 15.48 11.75 11.24
C VAL A 33 15.10 10.72 12.31
N GLU A 34 13.82 10.64 12.62
CA GLU A 34 13.26 9.76 13.64
C GLU A 34 12.39 8.69 12.98
N LEU A 35 12.63 7.43 13.34
CA LEU A 35 11.81 6.28 12.97
C LEU A 35 11.08 5.80 14.21
N PHE A 36 9.76 5.86 14.20
CA PHE A 36 8.92 5.37 15.29
C PHE A 36 8.15 4.12 14.85
N SER A 37 8.15 3.11 15.70
CA SER A 37 7.49 1.82 15.44
C SER A 37 6.94 1.27 16.75
N ASP A 38 5.63 1.33 16.89
CA ASP A 38 4.86 0.69 17.96
C ASP A 38 3.74 -0.17 17.35
N HIS A 39 3.11 -1.00 18.16
CA HIS A 39 2.04 -1.91 17.75
C HIS A 39 0.87 -1.20 17.04
N GLU A 40 0.62 0.06 17.37
CA GLU A 40 -0.51 0.83 16.85
C GLU A 40 -0.10 2.04 15.98
N TYR A 41 1.18 2.39 15.93
CA TYR A 41 1.63 3.60 15.24
C TYR A 41 3.04 3.46 14.68
N TYR A 42 3.18 3.75 13.39
CA TYR A 42 4.44 3.78 12.69
C TYR A 42 4.62 5.17 12.08
N ALA A 43 5.81 5.75 12.17
CA ALA A 43 6.06 7.05 11.59
C ALA A 43 7.50 7.31 11.21
N ILE A 44 7.67 8.21 10.25
CA ILE A 44 8.96 8.82 9.89
C ILE A 44 8.83 10.30 10.13
N THR A 45 9.66 10.87 11.00
CA THR A 45 9.67 12.31 11.26
C THR A 45 11.01 12.92 10.92
N LEU A 46 11.00 13.97 10.09
CA LEU A 46 12.15 14.82 9.82
C LEU A 46 12.01 16.06 10.71
N ARG A 47 12.97 16.28 11.62
CA ARG A 47 13.04 17.51 12.43
C ARG A 47 14.04 18.45 11.79
N PHE A 48 13.69 19.73 11.68
CA PHE A 48 14.52 20.76 11.09
C PHE A 48 15.14 21.65 12.16
N ARG A 49 16.28 22.26 11.86
CA ARG A 49 17.00 23.16 12.81
C ARG A 49 16.20 24.38 13.23
N ASP A 50 15.25 24.82 12.41
CA ASP A 50 14.31 25.91 12.72
C ASP A 50 13.20 25.51 13.71
N LYS A 51 13.29 24.30 14.27
CA LYS A 51 12.35 23.72 15.24
C LYS A 51 10.96 23.41 14.66
N THR A 52 10.85 23.29 13.34
CA THR A 52 9.69 22.67 12.67
C THR A 52 9.94 21.20 12.34
N ALA A 53 8.90 20.45 11.98
CA ALA A 53 9.03 19.04 11.61
C ALA A 53 8.07 18.65 10.47
N LEU A 54 8.48 17.68 9.65
CA LEU A 54 7.65 17.01 8.65
C LEU A 54 7.45 15.55 9.10
N ASN A 55 6.20 15.16 9.36
CA ASN A 55 5.85 13.84 9.87
C ASN A 55 5.06 13.04 8.84
N PHE A 56 5.49 11.80 8.61
CA PHE A 56 4.81 10.80 7.79
C PHE A 56 4.27 9.72 8.71
N ALA A 57 2.96 9.74 8.97
CA ALA A 57 2.28 8.62 9.59
C ALA A 57 2.13 7.46 8.60
N LEU A 58 2.45 6.25 9.05
CA LEU A 58 2.38 5.04 8.27
C LEU A 58 1.29 4.14 8.86
N GLU A 59 0.32 3.79 8.01
CA GLU A 59 -0.78 2.90 8.36
C GLU A 59 -0.58 1.55 7.67
N THR A 60 -0.53 0.48 8.45
CA THR A 60 -0.53 -0.88 7.90
C THR A 60 -1.95 -1.26 7.48
N ALA A 61 -2.10 -1.77 6.26
CA ALA A 61 -3.40 -2.15 5.73
C ALA A 61 -3.50 -3.65 5.40
N VAL A 62 -4.59 -4.28 5.83
CA VAL A 62 -4.88 -5.69 5.56
C VAL A 62 -5.93 -5.80 4.46
N PHE A 63 -5.68 -6.67 3.48
CA PHE A 63 -6.59 -6.93 2.37
C PHE A 63 -6.88 -8.42 2.31
N THR A 64 -8.14 -8.80 2.24
CA THR A 64 -8.56 -10.18 2.02
C THR A 64 -9.25 -10.31 0.66
N PHE A 65 -8.99 -11.42 -0.01
CA PHE A 65 -9.57 -11.76 -1.31
C PHE A 65 -10.29 -13.11 -1.19
N PRO A 66 -11.42 -13.16 -0.46
CA PRO A 66 -12.04 -14.43 -0.11
C PRO A 66 -12.55 -15.18 -1.34
N VAL A 67 -12.25 -16.48 -1.38
CA VAL A 67 -12.74 -17.43 -2.39
C VAL A 67 -13.35 -18.64 -1.70
N LEU A 68 -14.41 -19.18 -2.27
CA LEU A 68 -14.92 -20.52 -1.97
C LEU A 68 -14.35 -21.44 -3.04
N SER A 69 -13.65 -22.49 -2.62
CA SER A 69 -13.12 -23.54 -3.49
C SER A 69 -13.61 -24.93 -3.06
N ASP A 70 -13.74 -25.81 -4.04
CA ASP A 70 -13.88 -27.25 -3.86
C ASP A 70 -12.46 -27.85 -3.86
N TRP A 71 -12.21 -28.75 -2.91
CA TRP A 71 -10.93 -29.46 -2.75
C TRP A 71 -11.12 -30.99 -2.77
N THR A 72 -12.27 -31.48 -3.22
CA THR A 72 -12.62 -32.90 -3.14
C THR A 72 -11.63 -33.81 -3.89
N ASP A 73 -11.03 -33.33 -4.98
CA ASP A 73 -10.05 -34.06 -5.80
C ASP A 73 -8.58 -33.77 -5.41
N GLY A 74 -8.36 -33.04 -4.31
CA GLY A 74 -7.03 -32.63 -3.86
C GLY A 74 -6.45 -31.44 -4.63
N ASN A 75 -7.14 -30.95 -5.67
CA ASN A 75 -6.76 -29.75 -6.40
C ASN A 75 -7.73 -28.61 -6.08
N GLU A 76 -7.22 -27.38 -6.02
CA GLU A 76 -8.10 -26.24 -5.80
C GLU A 76 -8.97 -25.97 -7.02
N LYS A 77 -10.29 -26.07 -6.86
CA LYS A 77 -11.25 -25.58 -7.84
C LYS A 77 -12.05 -24.42 -7.26
N ILE A 78 -11.73 -23.20 -7.65
CA ILE A 78 -12.48 -22.00 -7.23
C ILE A 78 -13.92 -22.08 -7.74
N LEU A 79 -14.88 -22.11 -6.82
CA LEU A 79 -16.32 -22.09 -7.09
C LEU A 79 -16.87 -20.67 -7.15
N LYS A 80 -16.40 -19.79 -6.25
CA LYS A 80 -16.89 -18.41 -6.15
C LYS A 80 -15.84 -17.47 -5.58
N LYS A 81 -15.80 -16.23 -6.09
CA LYS A 81 -15.04 -15.12 -5.49
C LYS A 81 -16.00 -14.18 -4.78
N TYR A 82 -15.63 -13.73 -3.59
CA TYR A 82 -16.41 -12.77 -2.80
C TYR A 82 -15.81 -11.37 -2.91
N LYS A 83 -16.57 -10.38 -2.43
CA LYS A 83 -16.10 -9.00 -2.34
C LYS A 83 -14.86 -8.96 -1.43
N SER A 84 -13.81 -8.28 -1.90
CA SER A 84 -12.62 -8.05 -1.06
C SER A 84 -12.99 -7.21 0.16
N VAL A 85 -12.44 -7.57 1.30
CA VAL A 85 -12.54 -6.79 2.53
C VAL A 85 -11.17 -6.15 2.76
N ARG A 86 -11.19 -4.87 3.13
CA ARG A 86 -9.99 -4.07 3.35
C ARG A 86 -10.07 -3.52 4.76
N SER A 87 -8.94 -3.44 5.45
CA SER A 87 -8.87 -2.72 6.71
C SER A 87 -9.33 -1.28 6.51
N ASN A 88 -9.93 -0.71 7.55
CA ASN A 88 -10.28 0.69 7.53
C ASN A 88 -8.99 1.50 7.70
N VAL A 89 -8.47 2.04 6.60
CA VAL A 89 -7.34 2.96 6.64
C VAL A 89 -7.91 4.35 6.79
N GLN A 90 -7.67 4.97 7.94
CA GLN A 90 -8.13 6.33 8.18
C GLN A 90 -7.44 7.26 7.18
N ARG A 91 -8.24 7.95 6.36
CA ARG A 91 -7.73 9.03 5.51
C ARG A 91 -7.69 10.27 6.39
N MET A 92 -6.49 10.66 6.81
CA MET A 92 -6.25 12.00 7.35
C MET A 92 -6.46 13.06 6.27
#